data_AF-A0A3E2GYU1-F1
#
_entry.id   AF-A0A3E2GYU1-F1
#
_cell.length_a   1.000
_cell.length_b   1.000
_cell.length_c   1.000
_cell.angle_alpha   90.00
_cell.angle_beta   90.00
_cell.angle_gamma   90.00
#
_symmetry.space_group_name_H-M   'P 1'
#
loop_
_entity.id
_entity.type
_entity.pdbx_description
1 polymer ?
#
loop_
_entity_poly.entity_id
_entity_poly.type
_entity_poly.pdbx_seq_one_letter_code
_entity_poly.pdbx_strand_id
1 'polypeptide(L)'
;MASWTPINRPRSPTPASGSSSASSIPAVVTAPSTPAPSTPTPPGPAAALPALPTLPAHPTGAMRALAILPPLQESTVREGRTLNTNRPANMEALLGFLVGRVNGQPCTHCANGSGMWTEYVSVPGHFNRACTNCHYNSKGSRCSFHIHNHPLPAPVASATTSAIAATPAEAPAGRHHSLRPHAPPATTPSTTSCSSIAVVSLPPPPAF
;
A
#
# COMPACT_ATOMS: atom_id res chain seq x y z
N MET A 1 15.68 -10.49 48.43
CA MET A 1 16.09 -11.82 47.94
C MET A 1 14.87 -12.46 47.30
N ALA A 2 14.77 -12.44 45.97
CA ALA A 2 13.71 -13.12 45.23
C ALA A 2 14.31 -13.61 43.92
N SER A 3 14.63 -14.91 43.88
CA SER A 3 15.29 -15.62 42.79
C SER A 3 14.28 -15.96 41.69
N TRP A 4 14.51 -15.45 40.48
CA TRP A 4 13.80 -15.84 39.27
C TRP A 4 14.65 -16.86 38.50
N THR A 5 14.12 -18.07 38.30
CA THR A 5 14.69 -19.11 37.42
C THR A 5 13.84 -19.25 36.16
N PRO A 6 14.43 -19.24 34.96
CA PRO A 6 13.72 -19.58 33.74
C PRO A 6 13.84 -21.09 33.45
N ILE A 7 12.70 -21.77 33.35
CA ILE A 7 12.59 -23.12 32.76
C ILE A 7 12.10 -22.93 31.33
N ASN A 8 12.98 -23.11 30.35
CA ASN A 8 12.58 -23.33 28.96
C ASN A 8 13.50 -24.38 28.33
N ARG A 9 12.98 -25.60 28.20
CA ARG A 9 13.65 -26.73 27.55
C ARG A 9 13.08 -26.87 26.13
N PRO A 10 13.91 -26.94 25.09
CA PRO A 10 13.44 -27.13 23.72
C PRO A 10 13.01 -28.58 23.48
N ARG A 11 11.91 -28.78 22.73
CA ARG A 11 11.50 -30.09 22.22
C ARG A 11 11.12 -30.00 20.75
N SER A 12 11.90 -30.66 19.91
CA SER A 12 11.61 -31.03 18.52
C SER A 12 12.59 -32.17 18.16
N PRO A 13 12.37 -32.99 17.12
CA PRO A 13 11.13 -33.40 16.45
C PRO A 13 10.95 -34.94 16.51
N THR A 14 9.85 -35.49 16.01
CA THR A 14 9.72 -36.93 15.75
C THR A 14 9.18 -37.13 14.34
N PRO A 15 9.87 -37.88 13.46
CA PRO A 15 9.32 -38.34 12.20
C PRO A 15 8.65 -39.71 12.41
N ALA A 16 7.42 -39.88 11.94
CA ALA A 16 6.78 -41.18 11.85
C ALA A 16 6.55 -41.51 10.37
N SER A 17 7.32 -42.49 9.89
CA SER A 17 7.04 -43.27 8.69
C SER A 17 5.75 -44.08 8.89
N GLY A 18 4.91 -44.11 7.86
CA GLY A 18 3.79 -45.05 7.76
C GLY A 18 3.52 -45.34 6.28
N SER A 19 3.87 -46.54 5.86
CA SER A 19 3.68 -47.06 4.51
C SER A 19 2.25 -47.54 4.25
N SER A 20 1.81 -47.33 3.01
CA SER A 20 0.99 -48.20 2.16
C SER A 20 -0.31 -48.82 2.69
N SER A 21 -1.42 -48.46 2.05
CA SER A 21 -2.44 -49.42 1.63
C SER A 21 -3.21 -48.88 0.42
N ALA A 22 -3.08 -49.58 -0.70
CA ALA A 22 -3.88 -49.39 -1.89
C ALA A 22 -5.30 -49.90 -1.64
N SER A 23 -6.30 -49.07 -1.92
CA SER A 23 -7.69 -49.51 -2.06
C SER A 23 -8.24 -48.94 -3.35
N SER A 24 -8.42 -49.83 -4.31
CA SER A 24 -9.01 -49.60 -5.61
C SER A 24 -10.46 -49.17 -5.46
N ILE A 25 -10.77 -47.96 -5.91
CA ILE A 25 -12.15 -47.49 -6.10
C ILE A 25 -12.42 -47.49 -7.61
N PRO A 26 -13.47 -48.14 -8.12
CA PRO A 26 -13.82 -48.03 -9.53
C PRO A 26 -14.30 -46.60 -9.83
N ALA A 27 -13.61 -45.95 -10.77
CA ALA A 27 -14.01 -44.66 -11.32
C ALA A 27 -15.31 -44.83 -12.11
N VAL A 28 -16.41 -44.32 -11.56
CA VAL A 28 -17.61 -44.04 -12.36
C VAL A 28 -17.27 -42.87 -13.26
N VAL A 29 -17.07 -43.16 -14.55
CA VAL A 29 -16.94 -42.15 -15.60
C VAL A 29 -18.31 -41.51 -15.79
N THR A 30 -18.58 -40.45 -15.03
CA THR A 30 -19.64 -39.52 -15.37
C THR A 30 -19.06 -38.51 -16.36
N ALA A 31 -19.50 -38.61 -17.61
CA ALA A 31 -19.15 -37.66 -18.65
C ALA A 31 -19.50 -36.23 -18.20
N PRO A 32 -18.59 -35.25 -18.32
CA PRO A 32 -18.96 -33.86 -18.17
C PRO A 32 -19.82 -33.48 -19.38
N SER A 33 -21.10 -33.19 -19.14
CA SER A 33 -21.96 -32.55 -20.11
C SER A 33 -21.39 -31.17 -20.45
N THR A 34 -20.79 -31.07 -21.64
CA THR A 34 -20.37 -29.81 -22.27
C THR A 34 -21.54 -28.84 -22.30
N PRO A 35 -21.50 -27.69 -21.59
CA PRO A 35 -22.44 -26.62 -21.84
C PRO A 35 -22.13 -26.04 -23.23
N ALA A 36 -23.18 -25.89 -24.04
CA ALA A 36 -23.11 -25.29 -25.36
C ALA A 36 -22.40 -23.91 -25.32
N PRO A 37 -21.70 -23.53 -26.40
CA PRO A 37 -21.10 -22.20 -26.51
C PRO A 37 -22.23 -21.17 -26.55
N SER A 38 -22.44 -20.48 -25.44
CA SER A 38 -23.25 -19.26 -25.41
C SER A 38 -22.64 -18.26 -26.38
N THR A 39 -23.39 -17.92 -27.42
CA THR A 39 -23.12 -16.81 -28.34
C THR A 39 -22.66 -15.57 -27.56
N PRO A 40 -21.54 -14.93 -27.94
CA PRO A 40 -21.13 -13.68 -27.31
C PRO A 40 -22.18 -12.61 -27.63
N THR A 41 -22.90 -12.17 -26.60
CA THR A 41 -23.74 -10.98 -26.65
C THR A 41 -22.93 -9.82 -27.23
N PRO A 42 -23.41 -9.12 -28.26
CA PRO A 42 -22.71 -7.95 -28.79
C PRO A 42 -22.49 -6.94 -27.65
N PRO A 43 -21.33 -6.27 -27.59
CA PRO A 43 -21.11 -5.23 -26.60
C PRO A 43 -22.22 -4.19 -26.75
N GLY A 44 -23.07 -4.08 -25.73
CA GLY A 44 -23.99 -2.95 -25.59
C GLY A 44 -23.20 -1.64 -25.69
N PRO A 45 -23.85 -0.52 -26.04
CA PRO A 45 -23.18 0.75 -26.25
C PRO A 45 -22.24 1.01 -25.08
N ALA A 46 -20.94 1.14 -25.39
CA ALA A 46 -19.88 1.34 -24.40
C ALA A 46 -20.35 2.38 -23.39
N ALA A 47 -20.69 1.91 -22.18
CA ALA A 47 -21.27 2.76 -21.16
C ALA A 47 -20.29 3.93 -20.92
N ALA A 48 -20.71 5.13 -21.27
CA ALA A 48 -19.90 6.32 -21.05
C ALA A 48 -19.68 6.45 -19.54
N LEU A 49 -18.41 6.53 -19.12
CA LEU A 49 -18.09 6.68 -17.71
C LEU A 49 -18.80 7.92 -17.14
N PRO A 50 -19.34 7.84 -15.91
CA PRO A 50 -20.06 8.95 -15.30
C PRO A 50 -19.11 10.13 -15.07
N ALA A 51 -19.67 11.33 -15.21
CA ALA A 51 -18.95 12.57 -14.92
C ALA A 51 -18.51 12.61 -13.45
N LEU A 52 -17.40 13.32 -13.19
CA LEU A 52 -16.92 13.54 -11.82
C LEU A 52 -17.95 14.33 -11.00
N PRO A 53 -18.05 14.07 -9.68
CA PRO A 53 -18.95 14.82 -8.82
C PRO A 53 -18.53 16.29 -8.73
N THR A 54 -19.50 17.18 -8.56
CA THR A 54 -19.27 18.61 -8.36
C THR A 54 -18.40 18.85 -7.12
N LEU A 55 -17.41 19.73 -7.25
CA LEU A 55 -16.54 20.10 -6.14
C LEU A 55 -17.31 20.92 -5.08
N PRO A 56 -16.93 20.81 -3.79
CA PRO A 56 -17.48 21.68 -2.74
C PRO A 56 -17.05 23.14 -2.94
N ALA A 57 -17.71 24.08 -2.27
CA ALA A 57 -17.44 25.52 -2.38
C ALA A 57 -15.97 25.89 -2.08
N HIS A 58 -15.32 25.14 -1.19
CA HIS A 58 -13.91 25.33 -0.84
C HIS A 58 -13.12 24.05 -1.11
N PRO A 59 -12.74 23.77 -2.38
CA PRO A 59 -12.03 22.56 -2.72
C PRO A 59 -10.55 22.68 -2.34
N THR A 60 -10.00 21.59 -1.81
CA THR A 60 -8.56 21.49 -1.53
C THR A 60 -7.74 21.50 -2.82
N GLY A 61 -6.42 21.71 -2.71
CA GLY A 61 -5.53 21.63 -3.87
C GLY A 61 -5.60 20.27 -4.57
N ALA A 62 -5.70 19.17 -3.80
CA ALA A 62 -5.85 17.83 -4.36
C ALA A 62 -7.18 17.66 -5.12
N MET A 63 -8.29 18.15 -4.57
CA MET A 63 -9.58 18.09 -5.29
C MET A 63 -9.54 18.81 -6.63
N ARG A 64 -8.96 20.02 -6.66
CA ARG A 64 -8.80 20.79 -7.91
C ARG A 64 -7.94 20.03 -8.93
N ALA A 65 -6.82 19.46 -8.47
CA ALA A 65 -5.91 18.72 -9.33
C ALA A 65 -6.50 17.40 -9.85
N LEU A 66 -7.36 16.73 -9.07
CA LEU A 66 -8.02 15.49 -9.50
C LEU A 66 -9.21 15.78 -10.44
N ALA A 67 -9.90 16.91 -10.26
CA ALA A 67 -11.08 17.26 -11.05
C ALA A 67 -10.78 17.59 -12.52
N ILE A 68 -9.52 17.84 -12.88
CA ILE A 68 -9.10 18.04 -14.27
C ILE A 68 -8.73 16.74 -14.98
N LEU A 69 -8.66 15.61 -14.25
CA LEU A 69 -8.32 14.30 -14.82
C LEU A 69 -9.59 13.62 -15.35
N PRO A 70 -9.49 12.87 -16.46
CA PRO A 70 -10.65 12.13 -16.97
C PRO A 70 -11.06 11.03 -15.99
N PRO A 71 -12.38 10.81 -15.75
CA PRO A 71 -12.84 9.66 -15.01
C PRO A 71 -12.47 8.38 -15.78
N LEU A 72 -11.94 7.40 -15.06
CA LEU A 72 -11.50 6.10 -15.57
C LEU A 72 -12.40 4.96 -15.12
N GLN A 73 -13.23 5.18 -14.10
CA GLN A 73 -14.06 4.13 -13.50
C GLN A 73 -15.21 4.68 -12.67
N GLU A 74 -16.22 3.85 -12.44
CA GLU A 74 -17.33 4.09 -11.52
C GLU A 74 -16.98 3.67 -10.10
N SER A 75 -17.55 4.35 -9.09
CA SER A 75 -17.31 4.02 -7.69
C SER A 75 -18.19 2.87 -7.19
N THR A 76 -17.62 1.67 -7.08
CA THR A 76 -18.28 0.52 -6.43
C THR A 76 -17.90 0.42 -4.96
N VAL A 77 -18.82 0.86 -4.10
CA VAL A 77 -18.65 0.81 -2.64
C VAL A 77 -18.92 -0.62 -2.13
N ARG A 78 -18.13 -1.10 -1.16
CA ARG A 78 -18.37 -2.41 -0.53
C ARG A 78 -19.71 -2.44 0.20
N GLU A 79 -20.37 -3.59 0.15
CA GLU A 79 -21.67 -3.80 0.80
C GLU A 79 -21.63 -3.46 2.30
N GLY A 80 -22.73 -2.88 2.80
CA GLY A 80 -22.86 -2.46 4.19
C GLY A 80 -22.04 -1.22 4.57
N ARG A 81 -21.42 -0.54 3.61
CA ARG A 81 -20.69 0.72 3.86
C ARG A 81 -21.33 1.90 3.14
N THR A 82 -21.31 3.06 3.80
CA THR A 82 -21.82 4.32 3.24
C THR A 82 -20.69 5.31 3.04
N LEU A 83 -20.60 5.88 1.84
CA LEU A 83 -19.60 6.89 1.52
C LEU A 83 -19.96 8.22 2.18
N ASN A 84 -19.02 8.79 2.94
CA ASN A 84 -19.18 10.11 3.58
C ASN A 84 -18.24 11.11 2.91
N THR A 85 -18.76 11.89 1.96
CA THR A 85 -18.01 12.89 1.20
C THR A 85 -17.98 14.28 1.85
N ASN A 86 -18.60 14.46 3.03
CA ASN A 86 -18.55 15.73 3.77
C ASN A 86 -17.15 16.02 4.32
N ARG A 87 -16.32 14.99 4.50
CA ARG A 87 -14.92 15.14 4.91
C ARG A 87 -14.03 15.37 3.68
N PRO A 88 -13.15 16.40 3.69
CA PRO A 88 -12.27 16.68 2.55
C PRO A 88 -11.44 15.48 2.10
N ALA A 89 -10.79 14.76 3.02
CA ALA A 89 -9.99 13.58 2.68
C ALA A 89 -10.81 12.45 2.03
N ASN A 90 -12.09 12.34 2.39
CA ASN A 90 -12.97 11.32 1.82
C ASN A 90 -13.44 11.69 0.41
N MET A 91 -13.74 12.97 0.18
CA MET A 91 -14.04 13.49 -1.15
C MET A 91 -12.81 13.42 -2.07
N GLU A 92 -11.61 13.75 -1.57
CA GLU A 92 -10.35 13.53 -2.29
C GLU A 92 -10.16 12.05 -2.65
N ALA A 93 -10.41 11.14 -1.70
CA ALA A 93 -10.31 9.71 -1.95
C ALA A 93 -11.32 9.24 -3.02
N LEU A 94 -12.55 9.79 -3.03
CA LEU A 94 -13.55 9.48 -4.06
C LEU A 94 -13.07 9.97 -5.44
N LEU A 95 -12.69 11.25 -5.56
CA LEU A 95 -12.18 11.79 -6.82
C LEU A 95 -10.98 10.99 -7.31
N GLY A 96 -10.04 10.68 -6.41
CA GLY A 96 -8.88 9.86 -6.71
C GLY A 96 -9.24 8.43 -7.09
N PHE A 97 -10.32 7.86 -6.56
CA PHE A 97 -10.81 6.56 -6.98
C PHE A 97 -11.33 6.59 -8.42
N LEU A 98 -12.09 7.63 -8.78
CA LEU A 98 -12.70 7.75 -10.10
C LEU A 98 -11.65 7.98 -11.21
N VAL A 99 -10.58 8.72 -10.94
CA VAL A 99 -9.56 9.09 -11.95
C VAL A 99 -8.26 8.28 -11.84
N GLY A 100 -8.13 7.46 -10.80
CA GLY A 100 -6.91 6.72 -10.50
C GLY A 100 -6.78 5.43 -11.28
N ARG A 101 -5.61 4.79 -11.14
CA ARG A 101 -5.34 3.49 -11.75
C ARG A 101 -5.61 2.38 -10.74
N VAL A 102 -6.34 1.35 -11.17
CA VAL A 102 -6.49 0.12 -10.40
C VAL A 102 -5.11 -0.55 -10.25
N ASN A 103 -4.75 -0.87 -9.01
CA ASN A 103 -3.58 -1.66 -8.71
C ASN A 103 -3.92 -3.13 -8.90
N GLY A 104 -3.01 -3.90 -9.50
CA GLY A 104 -3.20 -5.33 -9.71
C GLY A 104 -3.26 -6.16 -8.41
N GLN A 105 -2.82 -5.61 -7.28
CA GLN A 105 -2.86 -6.24 -5.96
C GLN A 105 -3.24 -5.22 -4.87
N PRO A 106 -3.90 -5.67 -3.78
CA PRO A 106 -4.17 -4.82 -2.62
C PRO A 106 -2.90 -4.44 -1.88
N CYS A 107 -2.93 -3.30 -1.19
CA CYS A 107 -1.94 -3.01 -0.15
C CYS A 107 -2.21 -3.92 1.07
N THR A 108 -1.21 -4.12 1.94
CA THR A 108 -1.34 -5.03 3.10
C THR A 108 -2.52 -4.69 4.02
N HIS A 109 -2.77 -3.39 4.25
CA HIS A 109 -3.91 -2.93 5.04
C HIS A 109 -5.27 -3.21 4.36
N CYS A 110 -5.34 -3.03 3.04
CA CYS A 110 -6.57 -3.26 2.27
C CYS A 110 -6.84 -4.74 2.01
N ALA A 111 -5.81 -5.59 1.99
CA ALA A 111 -5.95 -7.04 1.92
C ALA A 111 -6.78 -7.59 3.10
N ASN A 112 -6.73 -6.91 4.26
CA ASN A 112 -7.54 -7.22 5.45
C ASN A 112 -9.00 -6.69 5.36
N GLY A 113 -9.49 -6.33 4.17
CA GLY A 113 -10.87 -5.88 3.97
C GLY A 113 -11.20 -4.49 4.54
N SER A 114 -10.20 -3.68 4.88
CA SER A 114 -10.42 -2.36 5.50
C SER A 114 -10.86 -1.24 4.54
N GLY A 115 -10.77 -1.46 3.22
CA GLY A 115 -11.07 -0.44 2.20
C GLY A 115 -12.55 -0.12 2.02
N MET A 116 -12.86 1.12 1.63
CA MET A 116 -14.20 1.60 1.31
C MET A 116 -14.76 0.99 0.02
N TRP A 117 -13.90 0.85 -0.99
CA TRP A 117 -14.22 0.31 -2.31
C TRP A 117 -13.72 -1.13 -2.48
N THR A 118 -14.31 -1.84 -3.44
CA THR A 118 -13.86 -3.18 -3.83
C THR A 118 -12.47 -3.12 -4.45
N GLU A 119 -12.27 -2.17 -5.36
CA GLU A 119 -11.03 -1.96 -6.10
C GLU A 119 -9.97 -1.23 -5.29
N TYR A 120 -8.70 -1.48 -5.62
CA TYR A 120 -7.54 -0.89 -4.97
C TYR A 120 -6.90 0.13 -5.89
N VAL A 121 -7.28 1.40 -5.77
CA VAL A 121 -6.86 2.43 -6.73
C VAL A 121 -5.78 3.32 -6.15
N SER A 122 -4.78 3.69 -6.96
CA SER A 122 -3.77 4.70 -6.61
C SER A 122 -3.71 5.77 -7.70
N VAL A 123 -3.42 7.00 -7.30
CA VAL A 123 -3.24 8.12 -8.24
C VAL A 123 -1.77 8.54 -8.22
N PRO A 124 -1.04 8.40 -9.34
CA PRO A 124 0.36 8.82 -9.43
C PRO A 124 0.52 10.31 -9.05
N GLY A 125 1.53 10.64 -8.24
CA GLY A 125 1.79 12.03 -7.81
C GLY A 125 0.88 12.55 -6.70
N HIS A 126 -0.14 11.79 -6.26
CA HIS A 126 -1.05 12.18 -5.19
C HIS A 126 -0.94 11.26 -3.97
N PHE A 127 -1.48 11.73 -2.85
CA PHE A 127 -1.65 10.97 -1.59
C PHE A 127 -0.36 10.30 -1.06
N ASN A 128 0.82 10.84 -1.40
CA ASN A 128 2.10 10.21 -1.09
C ASN A 128 2.16 8.73 -1.51
N ARG A 129 1.54 8.40 -2.65
CA ARG A 129 1.39 7.05 -3.22
C ARG A 129 0.49 6.09 -2.44
N ALA A 130 -0.18 6.54 -1.39
CA ALA A 130 -1.20 5.73 -0.74
C ALA A 130 -2.36 5.43 -1.69
N CYS A 131 -2.94 4.23 -1.58
CA CYS A 131 -4.18 3.91 -2.28
C CYS A 131 -5.35 4.71 -1.71
N THR A 132 -6.38 4.95 -2.52
CA THR A 132 -7.57 5.74 -2.17
C THR A 132 -8.32 5.15 -0.98
N ASN A 133 -8.38 3.83 -0.87
CA ASN A 133 -8.95 3.12 0.28
C ASN A 133 -8.25 3.46 1.62
N CYS A 134 -6.93 3.62 1.61
CA CYS A 134 -6.17 4.03 2.78
C CYS A 134 -6.21 5.55 2.97
N HIS A 135 -6.26 6.34 1.90
CA HIS A 135 -6.41 7.79 1.99
C HIS A 135 -7.74 8.17 2.66
N TYR A 136 -8.80 7.41 2.39
CA TYR A 136 -10.10 7.57 3.04
C TYR A 136 -9.98 7.51 4.57
N ASN A 137 -10.62 8.45 5.26
CA ASN A 137 -10.48 8.72 6.70
C ASN A 137 -9.03 9.07 7.14
N SER A 138 -8.20 9.61 6.25
CA SER A 138 -6.83 10.06 6.54
C SER A 138 -5.91 8.95 7.08
N LYS A 139 -6.10 7.70 6.66
CA LYS A 139 -5.31 6.53 7.12
C LYS A 139 -4.16 6.18 6.16
N GLY A 140 -3.71 7.13 5.34
CA GLY A 140 -2.75 6.92 4.26
C GLY A 140 -1.42 6.31 4.73
N SER A 141 -0.95 6.67 5.92
CA SER A 141 0.31 6.16 6.51
C SER A 141 0.31 4.64 6.76
N ARG A 142 -0.86 4.02 6.88
CA ARG A 142 -1.01 2.56 7.03
C ARG A 142 -0.92 1.81 5.71
N CYS A 143 -0.90 2.52 4.58
CA CYS A 143 -0.83 1.93 3.26
C CYS A 143 0.59 1.41 3.00
N SER A 144 0.76 0.13 2.65
CA SER A 144 2.07 -0.35 2.22
C SER A 144 2.57 0.35 0.96
N PHE A 145 1.71 0.94 0.12
CA PHE A 145 2.18 1.69 -1.05
C PHE A 145 2.70 3.10 -0.74
N HIS A 146 2.48 3.58 0.49
CA HIS A 146 2.89 4.91 0.90
C HIS A 146 4.41 5.10 0.74
N ILE A 147 4.84 6.30 0.31
CA ILE A 147 6.24 6.59 -0.03
C ILE A 147 7.24 6.27 1.08
N HIS A 148 6.87 6.47 2.35
CA HIS A 148 7.70 6.11 3.51
C HIS A 148 7.86 4.60 3.72
N ASN A 149 6.92 3.78 3.24
CA ASN A 149 6.95 2.32 3.38
C ASN A 149 7.65 1.64 2.20
N HIS A 150 7.72 2.31 1.05
CA HIS A 150 8.52 1.92 -0.11
C HIS A 150 9.27 3.14 -0.65
N PRO A 151 10.46 3.44 -0.11
CA PRO A 151 11.34 4.43 -0.71
C PRO A 151 11.52 4.06 -2.17
N LEU A 152 11.35 5.03 -3.07
CA LEU A 152 11.68 4.80 -4.47
C LEU A 152 13.13 4.30 -4.51
N PRO A 153 13.47 3.22 -5.24
CA PRO A 153 14.87 2.98 -5.55
C PRO A 153 15.41 4.28 -6.16
N ALA A 154 16.56 4.74 -5.65
CA ALA A 154 17.24 5.92 -6.17
C ALA A 154 17.28 5.84 -7.70
N PRO A 155 17.12 6.96 -8.43
CA PRO A 155 17.09 6.92 -9.88
C PRO A 155 18.34 6.19 -10.36
N VAL A 156 18.15 4.97 -10.88
CA VAL A 156 19.19 4.28 -11.63
C VAL A 156 19.35 5.12 -12.88
N ALA A 157 20.37 5.95 -12.90
CA ALA A 157 20.81 6.60 -14.12
C ALA A 157 20.90 5.48 -15.16
N SER A 158 20.09 5.57 -16.21
CA SER A 158 20.22 4.69 -17.36
C SER A 158 21.59 4.95 -17.97
N ALA A 159 22.58 4.18 -17.52
CA ALA A 159 23.86 4.07 -18.20
C ALA A 159 23.56 3.32 -19.50
N THR A 160 23.31 4.08 -20.56
CA THR A 160 23.42 3.59 -21.94
C THR A 160 24.90 3.30 -22.16
N THR A 161 25.32 2.08 -21.82
CA THR A 161 26.64 1.55 -22.17
C THR A 161 26.66 1.32 -23.68
N SER A 162 27.18 2.29 -24.45
CA SER A 162 27.75 1.98 -25.75
C SER A 162 29.10 1.30 -25.51
N ALA A 163 29.14 0.01 -25.83
CA ALA A 163 30.35 -0.78 -25.86
C ALA A 163 31.24 -0.31 -27.01
N ILE A 164 32.48 0.10 -26.69
CA ILE A 164 33.61 -0.01 -27.60
C ILE A 164 34.77 -0.59 -26.79
N ALA A 165 35.28 -1.70 -27.30
CA ALA A 165 36.31 -2.54 -26.72
C ALA A 165 37.68 -1.85 -26.69
N ALA A 166 38.42 -2.04 -25.59
CA ALA A 166 39.87 -2.04 -25.57
C ALA A 166 40.38 -2.97 -24.47
N THR A 167 41.26 -3.89 -24.88
CA THR A 167 41.91 -5.01 -24.16
C THR A 167 43.08 -4.57 -23.25
N PRO A 168 43.71 -5.48 -22.46
CA PRO A 168 44.22 -5.21 -21.10
C PRO A 168 45.74 -5.09 -20.96
N ALA A 169 46.20 -4.48 -19.86
CA ALA A 169 47.48 -4.66 -19.11
C ALA A 169 47.53 -3.48 -18.09
N GLU A 170 48.04 -3.49 -16.85
CA GLU A 170 48.93 -4.34 -16.08
C GLU A 170 48.75 -3.98 -14.59
N ALA A 171 48.97 -4.92 -13.67
CA ALA A 171 48.99 -4.67 -12.22
C ALA A 171 50.30 -3.99 -11.77
N PRO A 172 50.34 -3.37 -10.59
CA PRO A 172 51.19 -4.01 -9.58
C PRO A 172 50.64 -4.02 -8.16
N ALA A 173 51.20 -4.97 -7.42
CA ALA A 173 50.99 -5.24 -6.01
C ALA A 173 51.46 -4.09 -5.10
N GLY A 174 50.72 -3.88 -4.01
CA GLY A 174 51.12 -3.04 -2.88
C GLY A 174 50.39 -3.48 -1.63
N ARG A 175 51.10 -4.22 -0.78
CA ARG A 175 50.62 -4.98 0.37
C ARG A 175 50.70 -4.14 1.66
N HIS A 176 49.78 -4.44 2.58
CA HIS A 176 49.87 -4.33 4.05
C HIS A 176 49.89 -2.94 4.72
N HIS A 177 48.82 -2.65 5.48
CA HIS A 177 48.94 -2.60 6.94
C HIS A 177 47.61 -2.92 7.63
N SER A 178 47.73 -3.77 8.64
CA SER A 178 46.66 -4.34 9.45
C SER A 178 46.70 -3.69 10.85
N LEU A 179 45.57 -3.75 11.54
CA LEU A 179 45.35 -3.48 12.98
C LEU A 179 45.27 -1.98 13.34
N ARG A 180 44.29 -1.47 14.10
CA ARG A 180 43.73 -1.99 15.36
C ARG A 180 42.45 -1.18 15.73
N PRO A 181 41.53 -1.72 16.56
CA PRO A 181 40.24 -1.12 16.86
C PRO A 181 40.28 -0.12 18.03
N HIS A 182 39.34 0.82 18.05
CA HIS A 182 38.98 1.56 19.26
C HIS A 182 37.46 1.66 19.44
N ALA A 183 37.06 1.38 20.67
CA ALA A 183 35.71 1.26 21.22
C ALA A 183 34.99 2.62 21.38
N PRO A 184 33.68 2.64 21.73
CA PRO A 184 32.86 3.85 21.78
C PRO A 184 32.86 4.51 23.17
N PRO A 185 32.56 5.81 23.26
CA PRO A 185 31.86 6.41 24.40
C PRO A 185 30.41 6.75 24.00
N ALA A 186 29.40 6.20 24.69
CA ALA A 186 28.78 6.73 25.91
C ALA A 186 27.86 7.95 25.69
N THR A 187 26.56 7.66 25.72
CA THR A 187 25.48 8.36 26.45
C THR A 187 25.54 9.88 26.61
N THR A 188 24.57 10.60 26.03
CA THR A 188 23.73 11.60 26.72
C THR A 188 22.39 11.81 25.99
N PRO A 189 21.26 11.93 26.72
CA PRO A 189 20.02 12.51 26.21
C PRO A 189 20.02 14.03 26.47
N SER A 190 19.60 14.81 25.48
CA SER A 190 19.33 16.25 25.61
C SER A 190 18.01 16.52 24.89
N THR A 191 16.93 16.62 25.68
CA THR A 191 16.30 17.85 26.18
C THR A 191 15.35 18.51 25.18
N THR A 192 14.07 18.47 25.58
CA THR A 192 13.16 19.61 25.58
C THR A 192 12.69 20.14 24.22
N SER A 193 11.42 19.85 23.89
CA SER A 193 10.52 20.91 23.46
C SER A 193 9.07 20.54 23.80
N CYS A 194 8.59 21.16 24.88
CA CYS A 194 7.18 21.24 25.21
C CYS A 194 6.52 22.28 24.28
N SER A 195 5.45 21.92 23.59
CA SER A 195 4.52 22.89 23.01
C SER A 195 3.14 22.63 23.58
N SER A 196 2.91 23.20 24.76
CA SER A 196 1.57 23.41 25.30
C SER A 196 1.03 24.70 24.68
N ILE A 197 0.15 24.58 23.70
CA ILE A 197 -0.65 25.73 23.25
C ILE A 197 -1.82 25.84 24.22
N ALA A 198 -1.76 26.83 25.09
CA ALA A 198 -2.90 27.28 25.88
C ALA A 198 -3.90 27.98 24.95
N VAL A 199 -5.08 27.39 24.78
CA VAL A 199 -6.21 28.05 24.16
C VAL A 199 -6.85 28.95 25.22
N VAL A 200 -6.70 30.25 25.06
CA VAL A 200 -7.44 31.26 25.83
C VAL A 200 -8.87 31.30 25.29
N SER A 201 -9.82 30.78 26.07
CA SER A 201 -11.25 30.95 25.80
C SER A 201 -11.67 32.38 26.13
N LEU A 202 -12.10 33.15 25.11
CA LEU A 202 -12.81 34.41 25.32
C LEU A 202 -14.26 34.14 25.80
N PRO A 203 -14.83 34.98 26.69
CA PRO A 203 -16.23 34.91 27.06
C PRO A 203 -17.16 35.39 25.91
N PRO A 204 -18.41 34.90 25.84
CA PRO A 204 -19.38 35.34 24.84
C PRO A 204 -19.88 36.78 25.09
N PRO A 205 -20.30 37.49 24.03
CA PRO A 205 -20.87 38.83 24.16
C PRO A 205 -22.28 38.80 24.79
N PRO A 206 -22.73 39.91 25.42
CA PRO A 206 -24.07 40.00 26.00
C PRO A 206 -25.15 40.03 24.89
N ALA A 207 -26.24 39.33 25.15
CA ALA A 207 -27.45 39.41 24.34
C ALA A 207 -28.17 40.74 24.60
N PHE A 208 -28.56 41.43 23.53
CA PHE A 208 -29.56 42.50 23.53
C PHE A 208 -30.90 41.95 23.07
#